data_AF-A0AAV5M2I6-F1
#
_entry.id   AF-A0AAV5M2I6-F1
#
_cell.length_a   1.000
_cell.length_b   1.000
_cell.length_c   1.000
_cell.angle_alpha   90.00
_cell.angle_beta   90.00
_cell.angle_gamma   90.00
#
_symmetry.space_group_name_H-M   'P 1'
#
loop_
_entity.id
_entity.type
_entity.pdbx_description
1 polymer ?
#
loop_
_entity_poly.entity_id
_entity_poly.type
_entity_poly.pdbx_seq_one_letter_code
_entity_poly.pdbx_strand_id
1 'polypeptide(L)'
;MVIGSDLGKVKGNPLLPPCAPKGVNHEDFFRECRPPACYFVAKDYGHLDVLDDDTKGIRGIVSYCLCKNGKSTESMRKFAGGIVVAFMKVI
;
A
#
# COMPACT_ATOMS: atom_id res chain seq x y z
N MET A 1 9.42 -0.88 11.20
CA MET A 1 8.83 0.14 10.30
C MET A 1 7.67 -0.48 9.56
N VAL A 2 6.54 0.22 9.44
CA VAL A 2 5.36 -0.20 8.68
C VAL A 2 4.95 0.92 7.72
N ILE A 3 4.75 0.58 6.45
CA ILE A 3 4.26 1.50 5.40
C ILE A 3 2.91 0.97 4.93
N GLY A 4 1.85 1.75 5.15
CA GLY A 4 0.48 1.41 4.79
C GLY A 4 -0.08 2.27 3.65
N SER A 5 -1.24 1.86 3.13
CA SER A 5 -1.97 2.55 2.07
C SER A 5 -3.43 2.77 2.46
N ASP A 6 -3.94 3.99 2.31
CA ASP A 6 -5.25 4.37 2.87
C ASP A 6 -6.44 3.77 2.13
N LEU A 7 -6.29 3.48 0.83
CA LEU A 7 -7.36 2.92 -0.01
C LEU A 7 -7.49 1.39 0.12
N GLY A 8 -6.58 0.70 0.82
CA GLY A 8 -6.64 -0.76 0.98
C GLY A 8 -7.93 -1.28 1.64
N LYS A 9 -8.54 -0.46 2.51
CA LYS A 9 -9.83 -0.76 3.17
C LYS A 9 -11.05 -0.51 2.28
N VAL A 10 -10.87 0.11 1.12
CA VAL A 10 -11.93 0.42 0.16
C VAL A 10 -12.05 -0.71 -0.83
N LYS A 11 -13.28 -1.15 -1.12
CA LYS A 11 -13.53 -2.16 -2.16
C LYS A 11 -13.18 -1.58 -3.54
N GLY A 12 -12.36 -2.30 -4.31
CA GLY A 12 -12.12 -1.99 -5.72
C GLY A 12 -13.29 -2.40 -6.62
N ASN A 13 -14.01 -3.47 -6.24
CA ASN A 13 -15.11 -4.07 -6.99
C ASN A 13 -16.18 -4.63 -6.03
N PRO A 14 -17.50 -4.59 -6.34
CA PRO A 14 -18.54 -5.09 -5.43
C PRO A 14 -18.45 -6.58 -5.10
N LEU A 15 -17.88 -7.41 -5.98
CA LEU A 15 -17.83 -8.86 -5.82
C LEU A 15 -16.71 -9.35 -4.90
N LEU A 16 -15.75 -8.48 -4.55
CA LEU A 16 -14.58 -8.86 -3.77
C LEU A 16 -14.48 -8.06 -2.46
N PRO A 17 -13.97 -8.67 -1.38
CA PRO A 17 -13.69 -7.93 -0.16
C PRO A 17 -12.58 -6.89 -0.40
N PRO A 18 -12.46 -5.87 0.46
CA PRO A 18 -11.30 -4.98 0.44
C PRO A 18 -10.00 -5.76 0.62
N CYS A 19 -8.90 -5.25 0.04
CA CYS A 19 -7.59 -5.89 0.10
C CYS A 19 -6.94 -5.79 1.49
N ALA A 20 -7.31 -4.78 2.29
CA ALA A 20 -6.84 -4.58 3.66
C ALA A 20 -7.98 -4.04 4.55
N PRO A 21 -8.96 -4.89 4.91
CA PRO A 21 -10.10 -4.47 5.71
C PRO A 21 -9.67 -4.09 7.14
N LYS A 22 -10.47 -3.24 7.79
CA LYS A 22 -10.22 -2.85 9.20
C LYS A 22 -10.19 -4.08 10.11
N GLY A 23 -9.28 -4.11 11.08
CA GLY A 23 -9.10 -5.21 12.02
C GLY A 23 -8.02 -6.21 11.60
N VAL A 24 -7.57 -6.18 10.33
CA VAL A 24 -6.50 -7.04 9.80
C VAL A 24 -5.60 -6.27 8.82
N ASN A 25 -5.46 -4.95 9.00
CA ASN A 25 -4.69 -4.10 8.09
C ASN A 25 -3.36 -3.63 8.71
N HIS A 26 -2.66 -2.74 7.99
CA HIS A 26 -1.38 -2.18 8.41
C HIS A 26 -1.43 -1.38 9.74
N GLU A 27 -2.59 -0.84 10.13
CA GLU A 27 -2.78 -0.17 11.42
C GLU A 27 -2.72 -1.17 12.56
N ASP A 28 -3.43 -2.29 12.42
CA ASP A 28 -3.45 -3.38 13.40
C ASP A 28 -2.08 -4.06 13.47
N PHE A 29 -1.47 -4.33 12.31
CA PHE A 29 -0.10 -4.85 12.24
C PHE A 29 0.92 -3.94 12.95
N PHE A 30 0.79 -2.61 12.79
CA PHE A 30 1.66 -1.67 13.50
C PHE A 30 1.45 -1.70 15.02
N ARG A 31 0.21 -1.82 15.49
CA ARG A 31 -0.10 -1.93 16.94
C ARG A 31 0.55 -3.16 17.59
N GLU A 32 0.76 -4.23 16.83
CA GLU A 32 1.40 -5.45 17.30
C GLU A 32 2.94 -5.38 17.30
N CYS A 33 3.53 -4.34 16.68
CA CYS A 33 4.98 -4.19 16.62
C CYS A 33 5.59 -3.82 17.97
N ARG A 34 6.75 -4.40 18.29
CA ARG A 34 7.54 -4.01 19.47
C ARG A 34 8.30 -2.70 19.20
N PRO A 35 8.39 -1.78 20.18
CA PRO A 35 9.21 -0.57 20.04
C PRO A 35 10.72 -0.87 19.91
N PRO A 36 11.48 -0.03 19.19
CA PRO A 36 11.02 1.14 18.43
C PRO A 36 10.35 0.75 17.10
N ALA A 37 9.20 1.35 16.81
CA ALA A 37 8.46 1.13 15.57
C ALA A 37 7.95 2.46 15.01
N CYS A 38 8.07 2.64 13.70
CA CYS A 38 7.57 3.80 12.96
C CYS A 38 6.49 3.38 11.95
N TYR A 39 5.54 4.27 11.73
CA TYR A 39 4.35 4.02 10.92
C TYR A 39 4.08 5.18 9.98
N PHE A 40 3.97 4.86 8.69
CA PHE A 40 3.72 5.83 7.63
C PHE A 40 2.54 5.35 6.79
N VAL A 41 1.68 6.26 6.34
CA VAL A 41 0.51 5.94 5.52
C VAL A 41 0.48 6.83 4.29
N ALA A 42 0.46 6.21 3.12
CA ALA A 42 0.24 6.90 1.85
C ALA A 42 -1.26 7.19 1.67
N LYS A 43 -1.63 8.47 1.76
CA LYS A 43 -2.99 8.95 1.56
C LYS A 43 -3.38 8.91 0.09
N ASP A 44 -4.62 8.49 -0.19
CA ASP A 44 -5.16 8.36 -1.55
C ASP A 44 -4.43 7.35 -2.45
N TYR A 45 -3.69 6.41 -1.86
CA TYR A 45 -3.04 5.28 -2.56
C TYR A 45 -3.57 3.94 -2.06
N GLY A 46 -3.56 2.95 -2.95
CA GLY A 46 -3.97 1.58 -2.76
C GLY A 46 -2.82 0.59 -2.64
N HIS A 47 -3.17 -0.67 -2.43
CA HIS A 47 -2.21 -1.76 -2.23
C HIS A 47 -1.29 -1.95 -3.45
N LEU A 48 -1.83 -1.78 -4.65
CA LEU A 48 -1.12 -2.09 -5.89
C LEU A 48 -0.39 -0.88 -6.48
N ASP A 49 -0.54 0.31 -5.91
CA ASP A 49 0.18 1.50 -6.37
C ASP A 49 1.68 1.42 -6.12
N VAL A 50 2.15 0.49 -5.28
CA VAL A 50 3.59 0.25 -5.07
C VAL A 50 4.25 -0.54 -6.22
N LEU A 51 3.46 -1.12 -7.12
CA LEU A 51 3.97 -1.91 -8.24
C LEU A 51 4.48 -1.02 -9.38
N ASP A 52 5.22 -1.61 -10.30
CA ASP A 52 5.64 -0.96 -11.55
C ASP A 52 4.46 -0.79 -12.51
N ASP A 53 4.55 0.25 -13.36
CA ASP A 53 3.52 0.59 -14.35
C ASP A 53 3.33 -0.49 -15.41
N ASP A 54 4.36 -1.28 -15.68
CA ASP A 54 4.40 -2.23 -16.78
C ASP A 54 3.85 -3.61 -16.39
N THR A 55 2.56 -3.65 -16.05
CA THR A 55 1.83 -4.92 -15.94
C THR A 55 1.15 -5.24 -17.27
N LYS A 56 1.91 -5.40 -18.37
CA LYS A 56 1.33 -5.71 -19.69
C LYS A 56 0.44 -6.95 -19.66
N GLY A 57 -0.66 -6.90 -20.41
CA GLY A 57 -1.59 -8.02 -20.58
C GLY A 57 -2.64 -8.15 -19.48
N ILE A 58 -3.30 -9.31 -19.43
CA ILE A 58 -4.42 -9.60 -18.53
C ILE A 58 -4.04 -9.36 -17.05
N ARG A 59 -2.77 -9.58 -16.69
CA ARG A 59 -2.28 -9.39 -15.31
C ARG A 59 -2.39 -7.95 -14.82
N GLY A 60 -2.14 -6.95 -15.67
CA GLY A 60 -2.33 -5.55 -15.30
C GLY A 60 -3.79 -5.17 -15.20
N ILE A 61 -4.62 -5.62 -16.12
CA ILE A 61 -6.07 -5.37 -16.05
C ILE A 61 -6.66 -5.96 -14.76
N VAL A 62 -6.27 -7.20 -14.43
CA VAL A 62 -6.71 -7.86 -13.21
C VAL A 62 -6.18 -7.16 -11.96
N SER A 63 -4.92 -6.74 -11.92
CA SER A 63 -4.40 -5.99 -10.77
C SER A 63 -5.20 -4.70 -10.55
N TYR A 64 -5.54 -3.94 -11.59
CA TYR A 64 -6.37 -2.74 -11.44
C TYR A 64 -7.82 -2.99 -11.00
N CYS A 65 -8.41 -4.17 -11.28
CA CYS A 65 -9.78 -4.49 -10.89
C CYS A 65 -9.93 -4.99 -9.44
N LEU A 66 -8.86 -5.45 -8.79
CA LEU A 66 -8.95 -6.09 -7.47
C LEU A 66 -8.97 -5.09 -6.31
N CYS A 67 -8.17 -4.03 -6.39
CA CYS A 67 -8.03 -3.05 -5.32
C CYS A 67 -8.36 -1.64 -5.81
N LYS A 68 -8.80 -0.77 -4.90
CA LYS A 68 -8.94 0.66 -5.20
C LYS A 68 -7.54 1.28 -5.28
N ASN A 69 -7.23 1.92 -6.40
CA ASN A 69 -5.93 2.54 -6.68
C ASN A 69 -6.01 4.07 -6.67
N GLY A 70 -4.86 4.69 -6.45
CA GLY A 70 -4.62 6.12 -6.50
C GLY A 70 -4.34 6.62 -7.91
N LYS A 71 -3.81 7.86 -8.00
CA LYS A 71 -3.57 8.53 -9.28
C LYS A 71 -2.24 8.19 -9.94
N SER A 72 -1.24 7.72 -9.18
CA SER A 72 0.13 7.58 -9.68
C SER A 72 0.90 6.52 -8.88
N THR A 73 1.26 5.42 -9.54
CA THR A 73 2.13 4.39 -8.95
C THR A 73 3.53 4.96 -8.66
N GLU A 74 4.06 5.81 -9.54
CA GLU A 74 5.36 6.47 -9.38
C GLU A 74 5.45 7.25 -8.06
N SER A 75 4.40 7.99 -7.71
CA SER A 75 4.34 8.76 -6.46
C SER A 75 4.37 7.83 -5.23
N MET A 76 3.64 6.72 -5.28
CA MET A 76 3.65 5.71 -4.21
C MET A 76 5.03 5.03 -4.09
N ARG A 77 5.66 4.66 -5.22
CA ARG A 77 7.02 4.09 -5.25
C ARG A 77 8.05 5.07 -4.67
N LYS A 78 7.99 6.35 -5.05
CA LYS A 78 8.85 7.41 -4.50
C LYS A 78 8.66 7.59 -3.00
N PHE A 79 7.41 7.59 -2.52
CA PHE A 79 7.09 7.67 -1.10
C PHE A 79 7.68 6.50 -0.31
N ALA A 80 7.37 5.26 -0.74
CA ALA A 80 7.85 4.06 -0.05
C ALA A 80 9.38 3.94 -0.10
N GLY A 81 9.97 4.13 -1.28
CA GLY A 81 11.42 4.09 -1.48
C GLY A 81 12.14 5.17 -0.66
N GLY A 82 11.60 6.39 -0.60
CA GLY A 82 12.16 7.48 0.20
C GLY A 82 12.20 7.14 1.69
N ILE A 83 11.11 6.58 2.23
CA ILE A 83 11.04 6.14 3.62
C ILE A 83 12.04 5.01 3.90
N VAL A 84 12.12 4.00 3.02
CA VAL A 84 13.06 2.88 3.16
C VAL A 84 14.51 3.37 3.16
N VAL A 85 14.88 4.24 2.21
CA VAL A 85 16.23 4.81 2.14
C VAL A 85 16.55 5.65 3.37
N ALA A 86 15.61 6.48 3.84
CA ALA A 86 15.80 7.27 5.05
C ALA A 86 15.99 6.37 6.28
N PHE A 87 15.20 5.31 6.41
CA PHE A 87 15.32 4.34 7.50
C PHE A 87 16.67 3.61 7.47
N MET A 88 17.12 3.17 6.29
CA MET A 88 18.40 2.47 6.14
C MET A 88 19.63 3.35 6.36
N LYS A 89 19.52 4.67 6.17
CA LYS A 89 20.64 5.62 6.44
C LYS A 89 20.83 5.93 7.92
N VAL A 90 19.82 5.67 8.74
CA VAL A 90 19.81 5.97 10.18
C VAL A 90 20.15 4.73 11.02
N ILE A 91 20.20 3.55 10.40
CA ILE A 91 20.71 2.29 10.96
C ILE A 91 22.19 2.15 10.57
#